data_AF-R1F060-F1
#
_entry.id   AF-R1F060-F1
#
_cell.length_a   1.000
_cell.length_b   1.000
_cell.length_c   1.000
_cell.angle_alpha   90.00
_cell.angle_beta   90.00
_cell.angle_gamma   90.00
#
_symmetry.space_group_name_H-M   'P 1'
#
loop_
_entity.id
_entity.type
_entity.pdbx_description
1 polymer ?
#
loop_
_entity_poly.entity_id
_entity_poly.type
_entity_poly.pdbx_seq_one_letter_code
_entity_poly.pdbx_strand_id
1 'polypeptide(L)'
;MVAKAKKVAYFAHLEEALNSYARACIVDFDFVGSKQVSDIRVALRGKAELIHGKNTMIRKCIRDMVAREEEPREDWESIVNAIKRSAD
;
A
#
# COMPACT_ATOMS: atom_id res chain seq x y z
N MET A 1 0.34 -18.40 -9.07
CA MET A 1 -0.92 -17.81 -8.58
C MET A 1 -0.85 -17.64 -7.07
N VAL A 2 -1.10 -16.45 -6.53
CA VAL A 2 -1.16 -16.24 -5.06
C VAL A 2 -2.47 -16.84 -4.54
N ALA A 3 -2.37 -17.75 -3.56
CA ALA A 3 -3.51 -18.38 -2.92
C ALA A 3 -4.50 -17.33 -2.39
N LYS A 4 -5.81 -17.57 -2.55
CA LYS A 4 -6.89 -16.62 -2.18
C LYS A 4 -6.74 -16.10 -0.74
N ALA A 5 -6.38 -16.99 0.19
CA ALA A 5 -6.13 -16.66 1.60
C ALA A 5 -5.02 -15.61 1.80
N LYS A 6 -3.92 -15.68 1.04
CA LYS A 6 -2.81 -14.71 1.15
C LYS A 6 -3.20 -13.31 0.68
N LYS A 7 -4.13 -13.20 -0.28
CA LYS A 7 -4.67 -11.90 -0.72
C LYS A 7 -5.55 -11.28 0.36
N VAL A 8 -6.39 -12.08 1.01
CA VAL A 8 -7.25 -11.62 2.11
C VAL A 8 -6.42 -11.13 3.29
N ALA A 9 -5.41 -11.90 3.69
CA ALA A 9 -4.49 -11.49 4.75
C ALA A 9 -3.73 -10.20 4.42
N TYR A 10 -3.30 -10.03 3.16
CA TYR A 10 -2.67 -8.80 2.70
C TYR A 10 -3.61 -7.59 2.78
N PHE A 11 -4.86 -7.74 2.36
CA PHE A 11 -5.86 -6.67 2.43
C PHE A 11 -6.15 -6.28 3.88
N ALA A 12 -6.36 -7.26 4.76
CA ALA A 12 -6.58 -7.01 6.18
C ALA A 12 -5.42 -6.22 6.80
N HIS A 13 -4.17 -6.60 6.50
CA HIS A 13 -3.00 -5.89 7.01
C HIS A 13 -2.86 -4.47 6.45
N LEU A 14 -3.18 -4.26 5.17
CA LEU A 14 -3.15 -2.93 4.56
C LEU A 14 -4.24 -2.02 5.14
N GLU A 15 -5.46 -2.54 5.34
CA GLU A 15 -6.56 -1.84 6.01
C GLU A 15 -6.19 -1.46 7.44
N GLU A 16 -5.61 -2.39 8.21
CA GLU A 16 -5.16 -2.14 9.57
C GLU A 16 -4.10 -1.03 9.63
N ALA A 17 -3.10 -1.07 8.74
CA ALA A 17 -2.05 -0.05 8.69
C ALA A 17 -2.62 1.33 8.32
N LEU A 18 -3.49 1.41 7.30
CA LEU A 18 -4.10 2.67 6.89
C LEU A 18 -5.00 3.30 7.97
N ASN A 19 -5.63 2.47 8.82
CA ASN A 19 -6.41 2.95 9.95
C ASN A 19 -5.54 3.33 11.16
N SER A 20 -4.40 2.64 11.36
CA SER A 20 -3.53 2.84 12.52
C SER A 20 -2.64 4.08 12.40
N TYR A 21 -2.22 4.43 11.19
CA TYR A 21 -1.32 5.56 10.95
C TYR A 21 -2.05 6.76 10.34
N ALA A 22 -1.84 7.95 10.93
CA ALA A 22 -2.47 9.19 10.45
C ALA A 22 -1.94 9.68 9.09
N ARG A 23 -0.79 9.17 8.63
CA ARG A 23 -0.13 9.61 7.40
C ARG A 23 0.40 8.42 6.63
N ALA A 24 0.18 8.40 5.32
CA ALA A 24 0.73 7.42 4.40
C ALA A 24 1.47 8.12 3.27
N CYS A 25 2.55 7.49 2.78
CA CYS A 25 3.33 7.97 1.64
C CYS A 25 3.39 6.89 0.56
N ILE A 26 3.10 7.27 -0.69
CA ILE A 26 3.38 6.41 -1.85
C ILE A 26 4.80 6.71 -2.32
N VAL A 27 5.57 5.64 -2.56
CA VAL A 27 6.92 5.72 -3.12
C VAL A 27 7.01 4.74 -4.28
N ASP A 28 7.49 5.22 -5.44
CA ASP A 28 7.82 4.38 -6.59
C ASP A 28 9.17 3.68 -6.32
N PHE A 29 9.22 2.35 -6.51
CA PHE A 29 10.43 1.54 -6.37
C PHE A 29 10.95 1.11 -7.75
N ASP A 30 11.71 1.98 -8.41
CA ASP A 30 12.39 1.65 -9.66
C ASP A 30 13.88 1.36 -9.40
N PHE A 31 14.39 0.28 -9.98
CA PHE A 31 15.80 -0.13 -9.89
C PHE A 31 16.33 -0.39 -8.47
N VAL A 32 15.47 -0.82 -7.54
CA VAL A 32 15.86 -1.14 -6.17
C VAL A 32 16.04 -2.65 -5.99
N GLY A 33 17.25 -3.07 -5.64
CA GLY A 33 17.59 -4.46 -5.34
C GLY A 33 17.02 -4.94 -3.99
N SER A 34 16.90 -6.26 -3.83
CA SER A 34 16.34 -6.88 -2.61
C SER A 34 17.08 -6.48 -1.33
N LYS A 35 18.42 -6.36 -1.39
CA LYS A 35 19.24 -5.90 -0.27
C LYS A 35 18.91 -4.46 0.13
N GLN A 36 18.78 -3.56 -0.84
CA GLN A 36 18.45 -2.15 -0.59
C GLN A 36 17.06 -2.03 0.07
N VAL A 37 16.07 -2.79 -0.39
CA VAL A 37 14.75 -2.82 0.28
C VAL A 37 14.84 -3.35 1.71
N SER A 38 15.69 -4.34 1.96
CA SER A 38 15.93 -4.87 3.31
C SER A 38 16.57 -3.82 4.22
N ASP A 39 17.60 -3.13 3.74
CA ASP A 39 18.28 -2.06 4.48
C ASP A 39 17.34 -0.88 4.77
N ILE A 40 16.52 -0.48 3.78
CA ILE A 40 15.48 0.56 3.95
C ILE A 40 14.48 0.14 5.03
N ARG A 41 14.04 -1.12 5.05
CA ARG A 41 13.14 -1.60 6.13
C ARG A 41 13.79 -1.51 7.49
N VAL A 42 15.06 -1.87 7.63
CA VAL A 42 15.78 -1.76 8.90
C VAL A 42 15.87 -0.30 9.34
N ALA A 43 16.20 0.61 8.43
CA ALA A 43 16.29 2.04 8.71
C ALA A 43 14.95 2.69 9.11
N LEU A 44 13.83 2.15 8.61
CA LEU A 44 12.48 2.64 8.92
C LEU A 44 11.88 2.09 10.22
N ARG A 45 12.49 1.06 10.84
CA ARG A 45 11.98 0.48 12.09
C ARG A 45 11.82 1.55 13.18
N GLY A 46 10.66 1.56 13.83
CA GLY A 46 10.31 2.52 14.87
C GLY A 46 9.90 3.91 14.36
N LYS A 47 9.98 4.16 13.04
CA LYS A 47 9.52 5.41 12.42
C LYS A 47 8.32 5.21 11.50
N ALA A 48 8.35 4.16 10.68
CA ALA A 48 7.30 3.85 9.73
C ALA A 48 7.28 2.36 9.40
N GLU A 49 6.13 1.88 8.95
CA GLU A 49 5.96 0.54 8.42
C GLU A 49 5.97 0.57 6.89
N LEU A 50 6.79 -0.28 6.29
CA LEU A 50 6.88 -0.39 4.83
C LEU A 50 6.07 -1.60 4.36
N ILE A 51 4.93 -1.31 3.73
CA ILE A 51 4.09 -2.30 3.04
C ILE A 51 4.29 -2.12 1.54
N HIS A 52 4.58 -3.21 0.84
CA HIS A 52 4.74 -3.21 -0.61
C HIS A 52 3.93 -4.37 -1.20
N GLY A 53 3.46 -4.21 -2.43
CA GLY A 53 2.63 -5.19 -3.10
C GLY A 53 2.40 -4.83 -4.56
N LYS A 54 1.62 -5.66 -5.26
CA LYS A 54 1.26 -5.37 -6.65
C LYS A 54 0.36 -4.13 -6.69
N ASN A 55 0.70 -3.14 -7.52
CA ASN A 55 -0.07 -1.90 -7.68
C ASN A 55 -1.57 -2.14 -7.90
N THR A 56 -1.93 -3.19 -8.63
CA THR A 56 -3.34 -3.56 -8.85
C THR A 56 -4.06 -3.97 -7.57
N MET A 57 -3.38 -4.65 -6.64
CA MET A 57 -3.98 -5.04 -5.35
C MET A 57 -4.10 -3.83 -4.43
N ILE A 58 -3.04 -3.01 -4.34
CA ILE A 58 -3.03 -1.82 -3.48
C ILE A 58 -4.17 -0.87 -3.88
N ARG A 59 -4.32 -0.55 -5.16
CA ARG A 59 -5.43 0.29 -5.64
C ARG A 59 -6.80 -0.29 -5.32
N LYS A 60 -6.96 -1.61 -5.50
CA LYS A 60 -8.25 -2.25 -5.25
C LYS A 60 -8.61 -2.10 -3.78
N CYS A 61 -7.69 -2.39 -2.88
CA CYS A 61 -7.91 -2.24 -1.44
C CYS A 61 -8.34 -0.82 -1.08
N ILE A 62 -7.59 0.19 -1.54
CA ILE A 62 -7.88 1.58 -1.19
C ILE A 62 -9.23 2.02 -1.76
N ARG A 63 -9.57 1.62 -2.99
CA ARG A 63 -10.90 1.91 -3.56
C ARG A 63 -12.03 1.22 -2.80
N ASP A 64 -11.84 -0.05 -2.44
CA ASP A 64 -12.83 -0.82 -1.68
C ASP A 64 -13.02 -0.21 -0.27
N MET A 65 -11.97 0.36 0.33
CA MET A 65 -12.05 1.12 1.58
C MET A 65 -12.80 2.44 1.42
N VAL A 66 -12.41 3.28 0.44
CA VAL A 66 -13.06 4.58 0.18
C VAL A 66 -14.55 4.40 -0.13
N ALA A 67 -14.92 3.35 -0.85
CA ALA A 67 -16.32 3.05 -1.15
C ALA A 67 -17.14 2.57 0.08
N ARG A 68 -16.49 2.11 1.15
CA ARG A 68 -17.15 1.63 2.39
C ARG A 68 -17.28 2.72 3.46
N GLU A 69 -16.42 3.73 3.43
CA GLU A 69 -16.48 4.85 4.36
C GLU A 69 -17.52 5.88 3.88
N GLU A 70 -18.41 6.33 4.78
CA GLU A 70 -19.46 7.33 4.46
C GLU A 70 -18.88 8.74 4.28
N GLU A 71 -17.72 9.02 4.85
CA GLU A 71 -16.99 10.29 4.68
C GLU A 71 -15.86 10.12 3.67
N PRO A 72 -15.95 10.73 2.48
CA PRO A 72 -14.88 10.68 1.50
C PRO A 72 -13.70 11.50 2.02
N ARG A 73 -12.66 10.82 2.50
CA ARG A 73 -11.34 11.43 2.69
C ARG A 73 -10.75 11.68 1.30
N GLU A 74 -10.89 12.91 0.83
CA GLU A 74 -10.43 13.43 -0.48
C GLU A 74 -8.96 13.06 -0.77
N ASP A 75 -8.17 12.96 0.30
CA ASP A 75 -6.78 12.56 0.37
C ASP A 75 -6.52 11.21 -0.32
N TRP A 76 -7.38 10.21 -0.12
CA TRP A 76 -7.15 8.83 -0.57
C TRP A 76 -7.38 8.64 -2.07
N GLU A 77 -8.29 9.41 -2.67
CA GLU A 77 -8.54 9.35 -4.12
C GLU A 77 -7.34 9.86 -4.91
N SER A 78 -6.71 10.94 -4.42
CA SER A 78 -5.48 11.48 -5.01
C SER A 78 -4.34 10.45 -5.03
N ILE A 79 -4.21 9.68 -3.94
CA ILE A 79 -3.25 8.58 -3.76
C ILE A 79 -3.49 7.46 -4.78
N VAL A 80 -4.75 7.04 -4.98
CA VAL A 80 -5.08 5.99 -5.97
C VAL A 80 -4.73 6.39 -7.40
N ASN A 81 -4.90 7.68 -7.73
CA ASN A 81 -4.58 8.23 -9.04
C ASN A 81 -3.07 8.38 -9.26
N ALA A 82 -2.31 8.67 -8.20
CA ALA A 82 -0.85 8.82 -8.26
C ALA A 82 -0.11 7.50 -8.53
N ILE A 83 -0.62 6.36 -8.07
CA ILE A 83 -0.01 5.06 -8.37
C ILE A 83 0.00 4.91 -9.91
N LYS A 84 1.13 4.57 -10.53
CA LYS A 84 1.20 4.34 -11.99
C LYS A 84 0.75 2.93 -12.34
N ARG A 85 -0.11 2.79 -13.37
CA ARG A 85 -0.34 1.46 -13.97
C ARG A 85 0.95 1.21 -14.71
N SER A 86 1.69 0.16 -14.35
CA SER A 86 2.70 -0.34 -15.27
C SER A 86 1.94 -0.78 -16.51
N ALA A 87 1.95 0.06 -17.55
CA ALA A 87 1.82 -0.45 -18.90
C ALA A 87 3.06 -1.32 -19.08
N ASP A 88 2.82 -2.60 -19.35
CA ASP A 88 3.85 -3.44 -19.96
C ASP A 88 4.33 -2.77 -21.26
#